data_AF-A0A351FNQ8-F1
#
_entry.id   AF-A0A351FNQ8-F1
#
_cell.length_a   1.000
_cell.length_b   1.000
_cell.length_c   1.000
_cell.angle_alpha   90.00
_cell.angle_beta   90.00
_cell.angle_gamma   90.00
#
_symmetry.space_group_name_H-M   'P 1'
#
loop_
_entity.id
_entity.type
_entity.pdbx_description
1 polymer ?
#
loop_
_entity_poly.entity_id
_entity_poly.type
_entity_poly.pdbx_seq_one_letter_code
_entity_poly.pdbx_strand_id
1 'polypeptide(L)'
;MNFSYSPDFLRVSALLLVVAASLPCAADDTQKDLEQVVTKAIRYLRTKGVAADGSYSRQAGIGVTALATTGLLRHGVPADDPVVAKSLKHLEGFVQADGGIYESGTFYRNYETCLVVLCFKEANADGRYDAVIR
;
A
#
# COMPACT_ATOMS: atom_id res chain seq x y z
N MET A 1 62.55 -17.64 -58.51
CA MET A 1 61.92 -16.89 -57.41
C MET A 1 60.59 -17.53 -57.05
N ASN A 2 60.67 -18.34 -56.00
CA ASN A 2 59.69 -18.84 -55.03
C ASN A 2 58.17 -18.80 -55.31
N PHE A 3 57.62 -20.01 -55.38
CA PHE A 3 56.34 -20.45 -54.78
C PHE A 3 56.27 -20.11 -53.28
N SER A 4 55.07 -19.80 -52.73
CA SER A 4 54.46 -20.49 -51.56
C SER A 4 53.38 -19.71 -50.78
N TYR A 5 52.28 -20.44 -50.52
CA TYR A 5 51.37 -20.48 -49.34
C TYR A 5 50.39 -19.33 -48.99
N SER A 6 49.09 -19.68 -49.02
CA SER A 6 47.97 -19.07 -48.26
C SER A 6 48.14 -19.25 -46.74
N PRO A 7 47.41 -18.43 -45.96
CA PRO A 7 46.66 -19.00 -44.85
C PRO A 7 45.21 -18.47 -44.78
N ASP A 8 44.29 -19.42 -44.81
CA ASP A 8 42.93 -19.33 -44.29
C ASP A 8 42.96 -19.00 -42.80
N PHE A 9 42.90 -17.72 -42.40
CA PHE A 9 42.55 -17.34 -41.04
C PHE A 9 41.92 -15.95 -41.06
N LEU A 10 40.85 -15.76 -40.30
CA LEU A 10 40.01 -14.56 -40.18
C LEU A 10 38.98 -14.35 -41.29
N ARG A 11 37.78 -14.90 -41.07
CA ARG A 11 36.54 -14.11 -40.81
C ARG A 11 35.30 -15.01 -40.90
N VAL A 12 35.26 -16.07 -40.11
CA VAL A 12 33.98 -16.68 -39.69
C VAL A 12 33.58 -16.01 -38.40
N SER A 13 32.86 -14.90 -38.46
CA SER A 13 32.16 -14.33 -37.30
C SER A 13 31.27 -13.18 -37.75
N ALA A 14 29.97 -13.44 -37.85
CA ALA A 14 28.92 -12.57 -37.34
C ALA A 14 27.58 -12.99 -37.96
N LEU A 15 26.96 -14.04 -37.40
CA LEU A 15 25.50 -14.08 -37.32
C LEU A 15 25.09 -15.02 -36.19
N LEU A 16 25.45 -14.64 -34.96
CA LEU A 16 24.72 -15.11 -33.78
C LEU A 16 23.47 -14.22 -33.67
N LEU A 17 22.41 -14.65 -34.34
CA LEU A 17 21.06 -14.17 -34.08
C LEU A 17 20.74 -14.60 -32.64
N VAL A 18 20.93 -13.70 -31.68
CA VAL A 18 20.45 -13.90 -30.31
C VAL A 18 18.93 -13.89 -30.38
N VAL A 19 18.34 -15.07 -30.53
CA VAL A 19 16.96 -15.31 -30.12
C VAL A 19 16.98 -15.15 -28.61
N ALA A 20 16.63 -13.96 -28.14
CA ALA A 20 16.24 -13.76 -26.75
C ALA A 20 14.98 -14.60 -26.55
N ALA A 21 15.18 -15.86 -26.14
CA ALA A 21 14.11 -16.74 -25.73
C ALA A 21 13.36 -16.03 -24.60
N SER A 22 12.10 -15.69 -24.86
CA SER A 22 11.14 -15.20 -23.89
C SER A 22 11.06 -16.21 -22.75
N LEU A 23 11.75 -15.93 -21.64
CA LEU A 23 11.50 -16.62 -20.39
C LEU A 23 10.05 -16.31 -20.00
N PRO A 24 9.20 -17.31 -19.71
CA PRO A 24 7.90 -17.07 -19.12
C PRO A 24 8.10 -16.25 -17.84
N CYS A 25 7.44 -15.11 -17.78
CA CYS A 25 7.64 -14.09 -16.76
C CYS A 25 7.10 -14.57 -15.40
N ALA A 26 7.96 -15.19 -14.57
CA ALA A 26 7.60 -15.52 -13.18
C ALA A 26 7.12 -14.29 -12.37
N ALA A 27 7.45 -13.08 -12.82
CA ALA A 27 6.97 -11.83 -12.23
C ALA A 27 5.48 -11.57 -12.53
N ASP A 28 4.94 -12.01 -13.67
CA ASP A 28 3.53 -11.79 -14.02
C ASP A 28 2.59 -12.63 -13.14
N ASP A 29 2.95 -13.87 -12.82
CA ASP A 29 2.17 -14.73 -11.94
C ASP A 29 2.19 -14.22 -10.50
N THR A 30 3.36 -13.76 -10.02
CA THR A 30 3.50 -13.15 -8.69
C THR A 30 2.64 -11.90 -8.54
N GLN A 31 2.58 -11.05 -9.58
CA GLN A 31 1.77 -9.83 -9.59
C GLN A 31 0.27 -10.15 -9.54
N LYS A 32 -0.20 -11.14 -10.31
CA LYS A 32 -1.59 -11.57 -10.28
C LYS A 32 -1.99 -12.14 -8.91
N ASP A 33 -1.12 -12.94 -8.31
CA ASP A 33 -1.37 -13.49 -6.97
C ASP A 33 -1.45 -12.38 -5.92
N LEU A 34 -0.58 -11.37 -6.00
CA LEU A 34 -0.63 -10.19 -5.14
C LEU A 34 -1.97 -9.46 -5.28
N GLU A 35 -2.41 -9.16 -6.50
CA GLU A 35 -3.68 -8.48 -6.75
C GLU A 35 -4.87 -9.26 -6.20
N GLN A 36 -4.85 -10.58 -6.31
CA GLN A 36 -5.88 -11.44 -5.73
C GLN A 36 -5.90 -11.39 -4.21
N VAL A 37 -4.72 -11.42 -3.57
CA VAL A 37 -4.61 -11.32 -2.11
C VAL A 37 -5.07 -9.95 -1.61
N VAL A 38 -4.64 -8.86 -2.26
CA VAL A 38 -5.07 -7.49 -1.93
C VAL A 38 -6.58 -7.34 -2.11
N THR A 39 -7.15 -7.85 -3.20
CA THR A 39 -8.60 -7.82 -3.44
C THR A 39 -9.37 -8.55 -2.33
N LYS A 40 -8.89 -9.71 -1.88
CA LYS A 40 -9.49 -10.46 -0.77
C LYS A 40 -9.38 -9.69 0.55
N ALA A 41 -8.24 -9.05 0.81
CA ALA A 41 -8.02 -8.25 2.02
C ALA A 41 -8.95 -7.02 2.07
N ILE A 42 -9.06 -6.25 0.97
CA ILE A 42 -9.98 -5.12 0.86
C ILE A 42 -11.42 -5.57 1.12
N ARG A 43 -11.85 -6.69 0.49
CA ARG A 43 -13.18 -7.25 0.72
C ARG A 43 -13.41 -7.60 2.19
N TYR A 44 -12.44 -8.25 2.82
CA TYR A 44 -12.55 -8.62 4.23
C TYR A 44 -12.68 -7.38 5.11
N LEU A 45 -11.82 -6.38 4.95
CA LEU A 45 -11.84 -5.15 5.73
C LEU A 45 -13.15 -4.37 5.54
N ARG A 46 -13.75 -4.39 4.34
CA ARG A 46 -15.02 -3.70 4.06
C ARG A 46 -16.27 -4.42 4.55
N THR A 47 -16.20 -5.73 4.78
CA THR A 47 -17.43 -6.54 5.02
C THR A 47 -17.43 -7.35 6.30
N LYS A 48 -16.26 -7.65 6.86
CA LYS A 48 -16.10 -8.53 8.03
C LYS A 48 -15.19 -7.92 9.11
N GLY A 49 -14.12 -7.23 8.70
CA GLY A 49 -13.13 -6.68 9.62
C GLY A 49 -13.59 -5.41 10.33
N VAL A 50 -14.49 -4.64 9.71
CA VAL A 50 -15.00 -3.38 10.28
C VAL A 50 -16.19 -3.65 11.21
N ALA A 51 -16.17 -3.02 12.37
CA ALA A 51 -17.27 -3.03 13.32
C ALA A 51 -18.35 -2.00 12.96
N ALA A 52 -19.50 -2.08 13.64
CA ALA A 52 -20.62 -1.19 13.39
C ALA A 52 -20.31 0.30 13.66
N ASP A 53 -19.34 0.60 14.51
CA ASP A 53 -18.88 1.96 14.84
C ASP A 53 -17.75 2.47 13.92
N GLY A 54 -17.31 1.66 12.95
CA GLY A 54 -16.19 1.99 12.05
C GLY A 54 -14.82 1.56 12.57
N SER A 55 -14.72 0.99 13.77
CA SER A 55 -13.46 0.49 14.32
C SER A 55 -13.04 -0.86 13.72
N TYR A 56 -11.74 -1.14 13.79
CA TYR A 56 -11.15 -2.45 13.52
C TYR A 56 -10.46 -2.94 14.80
N SER A 57 -10.68 -4.20 15.17
CA SER A 57 -10.04 -4.84 16.33
C SER A 57 -10.00 -3.93 17.57
N ARG A 58 -11.16 -3.40 17.99
CA ARG A 58 -11.30 -2.35 19.01
C ARG A 58 -10.48 -2.58 20.29
N GLN A 59 -10.28 -3.83 20.68
CA GLN A 59 -9.51 -4.22 21.87
C GLN A 59 -8.01 -3.88 21.76
N ALA A 60 -7.50 -3.64 20.55
CA ALA A 60 -6.12 -3.25 20.27
C ALA A 60 -5.92 -1.73 20.15
N GLY A 61 -6.94 -0.93 20.47
CA GLY A 61 -6.90 0.52 20.37
C GLY A 61 -7.11 1.06 18.96
N ILE A 62 -7.06 2.39 18.82
CA ILE A 62 -7.43 3.09 17.58
C ILE A 62 -6.37 2.96 16.46
N GLY A 63 -5.14 2.58 16.80
CA GLY A 63 -4.04 2.44 15.84
C GLY A 63 -4.33 1.40 14.75
N VAL A 64 -4.97 0.28 15.10
CA VAL A 64 -5.35 -0.75 14.10
C VAL A 64 -6.39 -0.22 13.13
N THR A 65 -7.32 0.60 13.61
CA THR A 65 -8.32 1.28 12.77
C THR A 65 -7.65 2.23 11.78
N ALA A 66 -6.69 3.03 12.25
CA ALA A 66 -5.92 3.93 11.39
C ALA A 66 -5.12 3.18 10.32
N LEU A 67 -4.47 2.06 10.68
CA LEU A 67 -3.70 1.24 9.73
C LEU A 67 -4.58 0.58 8.68
N ALA A 68 -5.69 -0.04 9.07
CA ALA A 68 -6.63 -0.67 8.15
C ALA A 68 -7.21 0.35 7.16
N THR A 69 -7.62 1.51 7.69
CA THR A 69 -8.19 2.61 6.87
C THR A 69 -7.15 3.17 5.91
N THR A 70 -5.91 3.39 6.37
CA THR A 70 -4.78 3.81 5.52
C THR A 70 -4.53 2.82 4.38
N GLY A 71 -4.57 1.51 4.67
CA GLY A 71 -4.42 0.48 3.65
C GLY A 71 -5.52 0.56 2.59
N LEU A 72 -6.78 0.74 2.99
CA LEU A 72 -7.90 0.91 2.06
C LEU A 72 -7.72 2.14 1.16
N LEU A 73 -7.36 3.29 1.75
CA LEU A 73 -7.11 4.54 1.02
C LEU A 73 -6.00 4.38 -0.02
N ARG A 74 -4.85 3.81 0.37
CA ARG A 74 -3.71 3.56 -0.52
C ARG A 74 -4.00 2.58 -1.65
N HIS A 75 -4.99 1.71 -1.48
CA HIS A 75 -5.45 0.78 -2.50
C HIS A 75 -6.69 1.29 -3.26
N GLY A 76 -6.92 2.60 -3.26
CA GLY A 76 -7.88 3.27 -4.15
C GLY A 76 -9.33 3.24 -3.66
N VAL A 77 -9.59 2.83 -2.41
CA VAL A 77 -10.91 3.03 -1.81
C VAL A 77 -11.03 4.50 -1.40
N PRO A 78 -11.99 5.27 -1.95
CA PRO A 78 -12.02 6.70 -1.74
C PRO A 78 -12.45 7.06 -0.31
N ALA A 79 -12.08 8.25 0.15
CA ALA A 79 -12.37 8.72 1.51
C ALA A 79 -13.88 8.89 1.82
N ASP A 80 -14.72 8.99 0.78
CA ASP A 80 -16.18 9.05 0.87
C ASP A 80 -16.86 7.68 0.76
N ASP A 81 -16.11 6.58 0.55
CA ASP A 81 -16.65 5.23 0.66
C ASP A 81 -17.28 5.06 2.05
N PRO A 82 -18.51 4.52 2.14
CA PRO A 82 -19.23 4.46 3.42
C PRO A 82 -18.48 3.77 4.56
N VAL A 83 -17.62 2.79 4.26
CA VAL A 83 -16.81 2.12 5.27
C VAL A 83 -15.66 3.02 5.71
N VAL A 84 -14.92 3.58 4.76
CA VAL A 84 -13.78 4.47 5.04
C VAL A 84 -14.23 5.73 5.78
N ALA A 85 -15.28 6.40 5.29
CA ALA A 85 -15.84 7.58 5.93
C ALA A 85 -16.27 7.31 7.39
N LYS A 86 -16.80 6.11 7.67
CA LYS A 86 -17.18 5.72 9.03
C LYS A 86 -15.96 5.52 9.93
N SER A 87 -14.92 4.87 9.43
CA SER A 87 -13.67 4.68 10.16
C SER A 87 -12.94 6.00 10.41
N LEU A 88 -12.94 6.91 9.43
CA LEU A 88 -12.41 8.26 9.59
C LEU A 88 -13.18 9.04 10.68
N LYS A 89 -14.51 9.01 10.64
CA LYS A 89 -15.36 9.63 11.68
C LYS A 89 -15.14 9.01 13.06
N HIS A 90 -14.90 7.70 13.14
CA HIS A 90 -14.53 7.04 14.39
C HIS A 90 -13.24 7.64 14.95
N LEU A 91 -12.19 7.75 14.12
CA LEU A 91 -10.89 8.30 14.50
C LEU A 91 -10.95 9.79 14.90
N GLU A 92 -11.78 10.59 14.22
CA GLU A 92 -12.03 12.00 14.56
C GLU A 92 -12.53 12.17 16.00
N GLY A 93 -13.30 11.20 16.50
CA GLY A 93 -13.80 11.19 17.88
C GLY A 93 -12.71 11.10 18.96
N PHE A 94 -11.46 10.82 18.57
CA PHE A 94 -10.32 10.70 19.48
C PHE A 94 -9.37 11.91 19.45
N VAL A 95 -9.72 12.97 18.72
CA VAL A 95 -8.98 14.24 18.77
C VAL A 95 -9.13 14.86 20.15
N GLN A 96 -8.00 15.16 20.78
CA GLN A 96 -7.92 15.67 22.14
C GLN A 96 -7.72 17.18 22.16
N ALA A 97 -8.03 17.80 23.29
CA ALA A 97 -7.83 19.25 23.48
C ALA A 97 -6.36 19.67 23.44
N ASP A 98 -5.43 18.74 23.67
CA ASP A 98 -3.98 18.95 23.58
C ASP A 98 -3.43 18.82 22.14
N GLY A 99 -4.29 18.53 21.16
CA GLY A 99 -3.92 18.29 19.77
C GLY A 99 -3.48 16.86 19.45
N GLY A 100 -3.37 15.98 20.44
CA GLY A 100 -3.15 14.56 20.22
C GLY A 100 -4.38 13.84 19.65
N ILE A 101 -4.17 12.65 19.10
CA ILE A 101 -5.26 11.78 18.62
C ILE A 101 -5.06 10.39 19.20
N TYR A 102 -5.72 10.12 20.33
CA TYR A 102 -5.47 8.92 21.11
C TYR A 102 -6.67 8.54 21.98
N GLU A 103 -6.75 7.26 22.38
CA GLU A 103 -7.73 6.79 23.34
C GLU A 103 -7.43 7.30 24.75
N SER A 104 -8.43 7.85 25.43
CA SER A 104 -8.25 8.39 26.79
C SER A 104 -7.71 7.33 27.75
N GLY A 105 -6.58 7.62 28.39
CA GLY A 105 -5.91 6.71 29.32
C GLY A 105 -4.98 5.69 28.67
N THR A 106 -4.82 5.68 27.34
CA THR A 106 -3.83 4.83 26.67
C THR A 106 -2.40 5.16 27.10
N PHE A 107 -1.55 4.13 27.15
CA PHE A 107 -0.10 4.28 27.30
C PHE A 107 0.58 4.68 25.98
N TYR A 108 -0.10 4.53 24.84
CA TYR A 108 0.49 4.64 23.50
C TYR A 108 0.09 5.91 22.75
N ARG A 109 -0.09 7.03 23.47
CA ARG A 109 -0.66 8.29 22.92
C ARG A 109 0.03 8.76 21.64
N ASN A 110 1.36 8.84 21.67
CA ASN A 110 2.15 9.30 20.53
C ASN A 110 2.07 8.31 19.36
N TYR A 111 2.10 7.01 19.65
CA TYR A 111 2.01 5.98 18.62
C TYR A 111 0.65 6.03 17.89
N GLU A 112 -0.44 6.11 18.66
CA GLU A 112 -1.79 6.27 18.10
C GLU A 112 -1.90 7.57 17.30
N THR A 113 -1.43 8.69 17.85
CA THR A 113 -1.48 9.99 17.18
C THR A 113 -0.77 9.94 15.83
N CYS A 114 0.45 9.41 15.77
CA CYS A 114 1.22 9.30 14.52
C CYS A 114 0.47 8.48 13.45
N LEU A 115 -0.15 7.37 13.85
CA LEU A 115 -0.91 6.53 12.92
C LEU A 115 -2.16 7.23 12.40
N VAL A 116 -2.88 7.95 13.27
CA VAL A 116 -4.08 8.68 12.84
C VAL A 116 -3.72 9.87 11.96
N VAL A 117 -2.65 10.60 12.28
CA VAL A 117 -2.14 11.70 11.41
C VAL A 117 -1.79 11.17 10.01
N LEU A 118 -1.12 10.01 9.92
CA LEU A 118 -0.85 9.35 8.64
C LEU A 118 -2.15 9.03 7.89
N CYS A 119 -3.13 8.43 8.57
CA CYS A 119 -4.42 8.07 7.98
C CYS A 119 -5.16 9.31 7.45
N PHE A 120 -5.26 10.36 8.27
CA PHE A 120 -5.89 11.62 7.89
C PHE A 120 -5.17 12.26 6.72
N LYS A 121 -3.84 12.25 6.69
CA LYS A 121 -3.07 12.77 5.54
C LYS A 121 -3.45 12.09 4.22
N GLU A 122 -3.61 10.76 4.23
CA GLU A 122 -4.02 9.98 3.05
C GLU A 122 -5.47 10.28 2.64
N ALA A 123 -6.34 10.64 3.59
CA ALA A 123 -7.74 11.01 3.33
C ALA A 123 -7.95 12.50 3.01
N ASN A 124 -6.91 13.33 3.03
CA ASN A 124 -7.01 14.80 3.03
C ASN A 124 -6.91 15.44 1.63
N ALA A 125 -7.37 14.76 0.56
CA ALA A 125 -7.29 15.31 -0.79
C ALA A 125 -8.11 16.61 -0.97
N ASP A 126 -9.14 16.81 -0.14
CA ASP A 126 -10.05 17.96 -0.16
C ASP A 126 -9.79 18.95 0.99
N GLY A 127 -8.71 18.78 1.76
CA GLY A 127 -8.36 19.67 2.88
C GLY A 127 -9.20 19.48 4.16
N ARG A 128 -10.08 18.47 4.23
CA ARG A 128 -10.96 18.23 5.40
C ARG A 128 -10.26 18.08 6.75
N TYR A 129 -8.98 17.72 6.76
CA TYR A 129 -8.17 17.51 7.96
C TYR A 129 -7.10 18.58 8.18
N ASP A 130 -7.01 19.63 7.36
CA ASP A 130 -5.95 20.65 7.46
C ASP A 130 -5.85 21.27 8.86
N ALA A 131 -6.98 21.51 9.53
CA ALA A 131 -6.97 22.04 10.89
C ALA A 131 -6.46 21.04 11.96
N VAL A 132 -6.63 19.74 11.70
CA VAL A 132 -6.34 18.65 12.65
C VAL A 132 -4.89 18.19 12.54
N ILE A 133 -4.32 18.13 11.33
CA ILE A 133 -2.98 17.55 11.07
C ILE A 133 -1.93 18.59 10.65
N ARG A 134 -2.13 19.86 10.99
CA ARG A 134 -1.24 20.98 10.66
C ARG A 134 0.15 20.89 11.30
#